data_AF-A0AAV9AT79-F1
#
_entry.id   AF-A0AAV9AT79-F1
#
_cell.length_a   1.000
_cell.length_b   1.000
_cell.length_c   1.000
_cell.angle_alpha   90.00
_cell.angle_beta   90.00
_cell.angle_gamma   90.00
#
_symmetry.space_group_name_H-M   'P 1'
#
loop_
_entity.id
_entity.type
_entity.pdbx_description
1 polymer ?
#
loop_
_entity_poly.entity_id
_entity_poly.type
_entity_poly.pdbx_seq_one_letter_code
_entity_poly.pdbx_strand_id
1 'polypeptide(L)'
;MGERIERGLYRASKICMVETVGNSLLGIIWISAVKFFVWLVCHGRILTKPYVSKWCPNISTVCVLCNGGTETVDHLFSECSVVRELWERMGSLCHHRLNWPSLGEFWTATRRMASHGEC
;
A
#
# COMPACT_ATOMS: atom_id res chain seq x y z
N MET A 1 -8.41 -6.69 25.71
CA MET A 1 -9.10 -6.43 24.43
C MET A 1 -8.38 -5.29 23.69
N GLY A 2 -7.12 -5.49 23.31
CA GLY A 2 -6.29 -4.39 22.76
C GLY A 2 -4.89 -4.81 22.26
N GLU A 3 -4.67 -6.09 21.95
CA GLU A 3 -3.31 -6.63 21.67
C GLU A 3 -3.21 -7.40 20.33
N ARG A 4 -4.17 -7.20 19.42
CA ARG A 4 -4.23 -7.93 18.15
C ARG A 4 -4.08 -7.07 16.89
N ILE A 5 -3.87 -5.77 17.03
CA ILE A 5 -3.66 -4.82 15.91
C ILE A 5 -2.17 -4.74 15.48
N GLU A 6 -1.22 -5.27 16.28
CA GLU A 6 0.21 -4.95 16.10
C GLU A 6 1.04 -5.87 15.17
N ARG A 7 0.52 -6.99 14.66
CA ARG A 7 1.43 -8.10 14.27
C ARG A 7 1.94 -8.18 12.84
N GLY A 8 1.33 -7.50 11.86
CA GLY A 8 1.72 -7.67 10.45
C GLY A 8 2.42 -6.45 9.84
N LEU A 9 1.61 -5.46 9.46
CA LEU A 9 2.04 -4.30 8.67
C LEU A 9 2.56 -3.15 9.54
N TYR A 10 1.99 -3.00 10.75
CA TYR A 10 2.39 -1.96 11.69
C TYR A 10 3.78 -2.22 12.31
N ARG A 11 4.19 -3.47 12.56
CA ARG A 11 5.54 -3.76 13.07
C ARG A 11 6.64 -3.46 12.05
N ALA A 12 6.45 -3.79 10.76
CA ALA A 12 7.42 -3.45 9.71
C ALA A 12 7.54 -1.93 9.51
N SER A 13 6.39 -1.22 9.54
CA SER A 13 6.35 0.26 9.46
C SER A 13 6.91 0.94 10.72
N LYS A 14 6.67 0.39 11.92
CA LYS A 14 7.20 0.90 13.19
C LYS A 14 8.70 0.63 13.33
N ILE A 15 9.21 -0.50 12.81
CA ILE A 15 10.63 -0.86 12.87
C ILE A 15 11.47 -0.07 11.86
N CYS A 16 10.99 0.23 10.64
CA CYS A 16 11.79 1.03 9.69
C CYS A 16 11.80 2.52 9.98
N MET A 17 10.64 3.05 10.39
CA MET A 17 10.36 4.48 10.25
C MET A 17 10.65 5.26 11.54
N VAL A 18 10.52 4.60 12.71
CA VAL A 18 10.88 5.18 14.01
C VAL A 18 12.40 5.33 14.18
N GLU A 19 13.21 4.46 13.56
CA GLU A 19 14.68 4.57 13.67
C GLU A 19 15.29 5.60 12.72
N THR A 20 14.59 5.99 11.64
CA THR A 20 15.15 6.88 10.59
C THR A 20 14.70 8.33 10.67
N VAL A 21 13.56 8.62 11.31
CA VAL A 21 13.03 9.98 11.45
C VAL A 21 12.73 10.20 12.93
N GLY A 22 13.59 10.96 13.62
CA GLY A 22 13.41 11.28 15.04
C GLY A 22 12.03 11.88 15.34
N ASN A 23 11.70 12.01 16.64
CA ASN A 23 10.43 12.51 17.22
C ASN A 23 9.98 13.94 16.78
N SER A 24 10.51 14.47 15.69
CA SER A 24 10.09 15.67 15.02
C SER A 24 8.63 15.59 14.58
N LEU A 25 7.91 16.72 14.60
CA LEU A 25 6.53 16.84 14.12
C LEU A 25 6.34 16.29 12.68
N LEU A 26 7.38 16.36 11.85
CA LEU A 26 7.40 15.77 10.51
C LEU A 26 7.22 14.24 10.54
N GLY A 27 7.81 13.53 11.50
CA GLY A 27 7.66 12.08 11.64
C GLY A 27 6.22 11.67 11.99
N ILE A 28 5.56 12.43 12.86
CA ILE A 28 4.15 12.18 13.26
C ILE A 28 3.19 12.40 12.08
N ILE A 29 3.38 13.50 11.33
CA ILE A 29 2.57 13.82 10.15
C ILE A 29 2.74 12.75 9.05
N TRP A 30 3.96 12.24 8.87
CA TRP A 30 4.20 11.17 7.91
C TRP A 30 3.52 9.85 8.28
N ILE A 31 3.52 9.46 9.56
CA ILE A 31 2.84 8.24 10.04
C ILE A 31 1.33 8.32 9.80
N SER A 32 0.70 9.47 10.09
CA SER A 32 -0.74 9.63 9.88
C SER A 32 -1.10 9.65 8.39
N ALA A 33 -0.28 10.24 7.53
CA ALA A 33 -0.47 10.21 6.09
C ALA A 33 -0.40 8.78 5.51
N VAL A 34 0.58 7.98 5.95
CA VAL A 34 0.71 6.58 5.52
C VAL A 34 -0.50 5.74 5.97
N LYS A 35 -0.96 5.92 7.22
CA LYS A 35 -2.15 5.24 7.74
C LYS A 35 -3.40 5.59 6.91
N PHE A 36 -3.61 6.86 6.62
CA PHE A 36 -4.74 7.32 5.80
C PHE A 36 -4.66 6.77 4.37
N PHE A 37 -3.48 6.74 3.77
CA PHE A 37 -3.27 6.14 2.45
C PHE A 37 -3.60 4.65 2.44
N VAL A 38 -3.11 3.88 3.41
CA VAL A 38 -3.42 2.44 3.52
C VAL A 38 -4.92 2.23 3.72
N TRP A 39 -5.57 3.05 4.53
CA TRP A 39 -7.03 3.03 4.69
C TRP A 39 -7.76 3.25 3.36
N LEU A 40 -7.35 4.25 2.57
CA LEU A 40 -7.93 4.49 1.23
C LEU A 40 -7.77 3.28 0.31
N VAL A 41 -6.60 2.64 0.34
CA VAL A 41 -6.32 1.43 -0.46
C VAL A 41 -7.22 0.27 -0.02
N CYS A 42 -7.35 0.01 1.28
CA CYS A 42 -8.23 -1.03 1.82
C CYS A 42 -9.68 -0.86 1.36
N HIS A 43 -10.19 0.37 1.38
CA HIS A 43 -11.56 0.67 0.99
C HIS A 43 -11.77 0.85 -0.53
N GLY A 44 -10.73 0.66 -1.35
CA GLY A 44 -10.80 0.86 -2.79
C GLY A 44 -11.13 2.31 -3.18
N ARG A 45 -10.77 3.28 -2.32
CA ARG A 45 -11.06 4.70 -2.45
C ARG A 45 -9.93 5.50 -3.10
N ILE A 46 -8.89 4.82 -3.57
CA ILE A 46 -7.84 5.48 -4.36
C ILE A 46 -8.35 5.86 -5.75
N LEU A 47 -7.91 7.03 -6.22
CA LEU A 47 -8.27 7.54 -7.55
C LEU A 47 -7.54 6.73 -8.62
N THR A 48 -8.21 5.71 -9.11
CA THR A 48 -7.80 4.91 -10.26
C THR A 48 -8.37 5.49 -11.55
N LYS A 49 -7.73 5.30 -12.71
CA LYS A 49 -8.27 5.82 -13.98
C LYS A 49 -9.71 5.38 -14.30
N PRO A 50 -10.14 4.14 -14.04
CA PRO A 50 -11.56 3.74 -14.15
C PRO A 50 -12.51 4.50 -13.22
N TYR A 51 -12.02 5.00 -12.08
CA TYR A 51 -12.80 5.88 -11.21
C TYR A 51 -12.90 7.28 -11.80
N VAL A 52 -11.80 7.81 -12.32
CA VAL A 52 -11.75 9.12 -12.99
C VAL A 52 -12.58 9.12 -14.27
N SER A 53 -12.62 8.01 -15.02
CA SER A 53 -13.39 7.89 -16.26
C SER A 53 -14.89 8.04 -16.07
N LYS A 54 -15.41 7.87 -14.84
CA LYS A 54 -16.82 8.15 -14.51
C LYS A 54 -17.16 9.64 -14.64
N TRP A 55 -16.18 10.51 -14.41
CA TRP A 55 -16.32 11.97 -14.48
C TRP A 55 -15.68 12.56 -15.74
N CYS A 56 -14.73 11.85 -16.35
CA CYS A 56 -14.03 12.23 -17.58
C CYS A 56 -14.05 11.07 -18.59
N PRO A 57 -15.11 10.91 -19.40
CA PRO A 57 -15.34 9.72 -20.22
C PRO A 57 -14.24 9.41 -21.26
N ASN A 58 -13.45 10.40 -21.66
CA ASN A 58 -12.44 10.27 -22.71
C ASN A 58 -11.04 9.88 -22.18
N ILE A 59 -10.89 9.59 -20.88
CA ILE A 59 -9.60 9.19 -20.33
C ILE A 59 -9.33 7.70 -20.55
N SER A 60 -8.12 7.35 -20.97
CA SER A 60 -7.67 5.95 -21.03
C SER A 60 -7.67 5.33 -19.64
N THR A 61 -8.22 4.14 -19.49
CA THR A 61 -8.21 3.38 -18.23
C THR A 61 -6.98 2.51 -18.06
N VAL A 62 -6.07 2.51 -19.04
CA VAL A 62 -4.84 1.71 -19.02
C VAL A 62 -3.88 2.21 -17.94
N CYS A 63 -3.27 1.28 -17.22
CA CYS A 63 -2.25 1.53 -16.21
C CYS A 63 -1.10 2.34 -16.78
N VAL A 64 -0.84 3.51 -16.19
CA VAL A 64 0.26 4.38 -16.63
C VAL A 64 1.65 3.77 -16.41
N LEU A 65 1.77 2.82 -15.47
CA LEU A 65 3.05 2.24 -15.09
C LEU A 65 3.50 1.18 -16.10
N CYS A 66 2.69 0.15 -16.32
CA CYS A 66 3.07 -0.99 -17.16
C CYS A 66 2.50 -0.93 -18.58
N ASN A 67 1.52 -0.06 -18.82
CA ASN A 67 0.76 0.03 -20.08
C ASN A 67 0.15 -1.30 -20.56
N GLY A 68 -0.03 -2.28 -19.64
CA GLY A 68 -0.38 -3.67 -19.97
C GLY A 68 -1.72 -4.16 -19.42
N GLY A 69 -2.47 -3.32 -18.70
CA GLY A 69 -3.77 -3.69 -18.11
C GLY A 69 -4.55 -2.47 -17.66
N THR A 70 -5.79 -2.68 -17.20
CA THR A 70 -6.62 -1.60 -16.62
C THR A 70 -6.05 -1.19 -15.26
N GLU A 71 -5.94 0.12 -15.02
CA GLU A 71 -5.46 0.67 -13.76
C GLU A 71 -6.47 0.49 -12.63
N THR A 72 -6.56 -0.71 -12.05
CA THR A 72 -7.37 -0.97 -10.86
C THR A 72 -6.51 -1.02 -9.61
N VAL A 73 -7.13 -1.03 -8.43
CA VAL A 73 -6.39 -1.20 -7.17
C VAL A 73 -5.68 -2.55 -7.12
N ASP A 74 -6.39 -3.62 -7.50
CA ASP A 74 -5.81 -4.97 -7.61
C ASP A 74 -4.63 -4.98 -8.60
N HIS A 75 -4.77 -4.31 -9.74
CA HIS A 75 -3.69 -4.18 -10.71
C HIS A 75 -2.48 -3.44 -10.12
N LEU A 76 -2.69 -2.27 -9.52
CA LEU A 76 -1.62 -1.45 -8.94
C LEU A 76 -0.89 -2.14 -7.78
N PHE A 77 -1.53 -2.99 -7.00
CA PHE A 77 -0.93 -3.55 -5.78
C PHE A 77 -0.74 -5.08 -5.79
N SER A 78 -1.00 -5.76 -6.91
CA SER A 78 -0.74 -7.20 -7.03
C SER A 78 -0.37 -7.71 -8.42
N GLU A 79 -0.90 -7.10 -9.49
CA GLU A 79 -0.74 -7.65 -10.86
C GLU A 79 0.25 -6.87 -11.74
N CYS A 80 0.43 -5.57 -11.48
CA CYS A 80 1.27 -4.69 -12.28
C CYS A 80 2.74 -5.14 -12.22
N SER A 81 3.32 -5.41 -13.40
CA SER A 81 4.70 -5.86 -13.55
C SER A 81 5.72 -4.88 -12.95
N VAL A 82 5.53 -3.58 -13.18
CA VAL A 82 6.40 -2.52 -12.65
C VAL A 82 6.36 -2.48 -11.13
N VAL A 83 5.17 -2.66 -10.53
CA VAL A 83 5.04 -2.64 -9.06
C VAL A 83 5.61 -3.91 -8.45
N ARG A 84 5.44 -5.07 -9.09
CA ARG A 84 6.08 -6.32 -8.67
C ARG A 84 7.59 -6.19 -8.62
N GLU A 85 8.19 -5.67 -9.69
CA GLU A 85 9.63 -5.44 -9.76
C GLU A 85 10.11 -4.46 -8.68
N LEU A 86 9.38 -3.37 -8.47
CA LEU A 86 9.68 -2.42 -7.40
C LEU A 86 9.62 -3.10 -6.02
N TRP A 87 8.60 -3.91 -5.76
CA TRP A 87 8.41 -4.60 -4.49
C TRP A 87 9.52 -5.62 -4.21
N GLU A 88 9.95 -6.34 -5.22
CA GLU A 88 11.07 -7.28 -5.14
C GLU A 88 12.39 -6.55 -4.86
N ARG A 89 12.64 -5.42 -5.54
CA ARG A 89 13.81 -4.57 -5.29
C ARG A 89 13.81 -3.96 -3.89
N MET A 90 12.66 -3.47 -3.43
CA MET A 90 12.51 -2.97 -2.06
C MET A 90 12.73 -4.08 -1.04
N GLY A 91 12.21 -5.28 -1.34
CA GLY A 91 12.46 -6.47 -0.57
C GLY A 91 13.95 -6.75 -0.44
N SER A 92 14.69 -6.83 -1.55
CA SER A 92 16.13 -7.12 -1.50
C SER A 92 16.94 -6.07 -0.76
N LEU A 93 16.55 -4.79 -0.83
CA LEU A 93 17.21 -3.69 -0.11
C LEU A 93 16.89 -3.68 1.40
N CYS A 94 15.70 -4.13 1.78
CA CYS A 94 15.17 -3.94 3.14
C CYS A 94 14.94 -5.25 3.94
N HIS A 95 15.14 -6.42 3.32
CA HIS A 95 14.76 -7.73 3.87
C HIS A 95 15.32 -7.96 5.29
N HIS A 96 16.59 -7.68 5.50
CA HIS A 96 17.27 -7.94 6.78
C HIS A 96 16.87 -7.00 7.93
N ARG A 97 16.29 -5.83 7.62
CA ARG A 97 15.93 -4.85 8.64
C ARG A 97 14.43 -4.85 8.98
N LEU A 98 13.56 -5.13 8.01
CA LEU A 98 12.15 -4.73 8.11
C LEU A 98 11.14 -5.87 8.15
N ASN A 99 11.58 -7.13 8.05
CA ASN A 99 10.68 -8.27 7.85
C ASN A 99 9.69 -7.99 6.71
N TRP A 100 10.25 -7.68 5.54
CA TRP A 100 9.50 -7.24 4.36
C TRP A 100 8.65 -8.39 3.78
N PRO A 101 7.31 -8.28 3.75
CA PRO A 101 6.46 -9.32 3.20
C PRO A 101 6.54 -9.36 1.68
N SER A 102 6.21 -10.51 1.06
CA SER A 102 6.00 -10.55 -0.38
C SER A 102 4.80 -9.68 -0.79
N LEU A 103 4.75 -9.25 -2.05
CA LEU A 103 3.67 -8.38 -2.54
C LEU A 103 2.30 -9.07 -2.37
N GLY A 104 2.24 -10.38 -2.61
CA GLY A 104 1.02 -11.17 -2.43
C GLY A 104 0.59 -11.28 -0.96
N GLU A 105 1.52 -11.48 -0.03
CA GLU A 105 1.22 -11.52 1.41
C GLU A 105 0.76 -10.15 1.91
N PHE A 106 1.43 -9.08 1.47
CA PHE A 106 1.02 -7.71 1.75
C PHE A 106 -0.41 -7.47 1.27
N TRP A 107 -0.69 -7.73 -0.01
CA TRP A 107 -1.98 -7.45 -0.62
C TRP A 107 -3.12 -8.26 0.01
N THR A 108 -2.90 -9.55 0.27
CA THR A 108 -3.89 -10.41 0.92
C THR A 108 -4.18 -9.98 2.36
N ALA A 109 -3.17 -9.54 3.10
CA ALA A 109 -3.36 -8.98 4.45
C ALA A 109 -4.19 -7.70 4.40
N THR A 110 -3.90 -6.78 3.48
CA THR A 110 -4.64 -5.54 3.28
C THR A 110 -6.12 -5.80 2.95
N ARG A 111 -6.42 -6.78 2.08
CA ARG A 111 -7.80 -7.16 1.73
C ARG A 111 -8.57 -7.76 2.90
N ARG A 112 -7.93 -8.52 3.78
CA ARG A 112 -8.55 -9.05 5.00
C ARG A 112 -8.94 -7.94 5.97
N MET A 113 -8.12 -6.90 6.10
CA MET A 113 -8.43 -5.74 6.94
C MET A 113 -9.70 -5.01 6.44
N ALA A 114 -9.85 -4.90 5.11
CA ALA A 114 -11.02 -4.30 4.50
C ALA A 114 -12.31 -5.10 4.76
N SER A 115 -12.25 -6.43 4.76
CA SER A 115 -13.43 -7.29 4.98
C SER A 115 -13.90 -7.35 6.44
N HIS A 116 -12.99 -7.16 7.39
CA HIS A 116 -13.30 -7.22 8.83
C HIS A 116 -13.71 -5.85 9.42
N GLY A 117 -13.67 -4.77 8.65
CA GLY A 117 -13.96 -3.42 9.15
C GLY A 117 -12.92 -2.90 10.15
N GLU A 118 -11.70 -3.47 10.13
CA GLU A 118 -10.61 -3.20 11.07
C GLU A 118 -9.60 -2.15 10.54
N CYS A 119 -10.01 -1.32 9.58
CA CYS A 119 -9.17 -0.29 8.95
C CYS A 119 -9.21 1.05 9.70
#